data_AF-A0A0S3S7L6-F1
#
_entry.id   AF-A0A0S3S7L6-F1
#
_cell.length_a   1.000
_cell.length_b   1.000
_cell.length_c   1.000
_cell.angle_alpha   90.00
_cell.angle_beta   90.00
_cell.angle_gamma   90.00
#
_symmetry.space_group_name_H-M   'P 1'
#
loop_
_entity.id
_entity.type
_entity.pdbx_description
1 polymer ?
#
loop_
_entity_poly.entity_id
_entity_poly.type
_entity_poly.pdbx_seq_one_letter_code
_entity_poly.pdbx_strand_id
1 'polypeptide(L)'
;MVRNGRTTTNKALVINSRGNIVHNIARHVGTEPLPCDVKILGAIFSHPYFCSSEPIRSEAVTGHKQHLFCLVWDFVYPSAPGGIDNPMVNTFAPGTPSLDGLGCSKIIVCG
;
A
#
# COMPACT_ATOMS: atom_id res chain seq x y z
N MET A 1 33.88 -9.96 31.50
CA MET A 1 32.41 -9.83 31.64
C MET A 1 31.87 -9.21 30.36
N VAL A 2 31.42 -10.04 29.42
CA VAL A 2 30.86 -9.59 28.13
C VAL A 2 29.47 -9.02 28.41
N ARG A 3 29.28 -7.70 28.21
CA ARG A 3 27.94 -7.10 28.20
C ARG A 3 27.26 -7.55 26.90
N ASN A 4 26.39 -8.54 26.98
CA ASN A 4 25.45 -8.89 25.92
C ASN A 4 24.49 -7.70 25.71
N GLY A 5 24.83 -6.81 24.79
CA GLY A 5 23.94 -5.76 24.33
C GLY A 5 22.81 -6.40 23.52
N ARG A 6 21.60 -6.45 24.08
CA ARG A 6 20.40 -6.62 23.27
C ARG A 6 20.30 -5.40 22.36
N THR A 7 20.59 -5.57 21.07
CA THR A 7 20.15 -4.64 20.03
C THR A 7 18.62 -4.72 19.97
N THR A 8 17.94 -3.85 20.71
CA THR A 8 16.50 -3.64 20.56
C THR A 8 16.27 -3.09 19.16
N THR A 9 15.93 -3.96 18.21
CA THR A 9 15.45 -3.52 16.90
C THR A 9 14.07 -2.91 17.12
N ASN A 10 13.95 -1.60 16.88
CA ASN A 10 12.65 -0.92 16.92
C ASN A 10 11.79 -1.50 15.79
N LYS A 11 10.70 -2.17 16.16
CA LYS A 11 9.79 -2.84 15.23
C LYS A 11 8.44 -2.15 15.25
N ALA A 12 7.93 -1.76 14.09
CA ALA A 12 6.61 -1.15 13.93
C ALA A 12 5.65 -2.08 13.18
N LEU A 13 4.36 -1.96 13.49
CA LEU A 13 3.24 -2.54 12.77
C LEU A 13 2.38 -1.39 12.23
N VAL A 14 2.08 -1.39 10.94
CA VAL A 14 1.24 -0.35 10.31
C VAL A 14 -0.15 -0.90 10.05
N ILE A 15 -1.18 -0.17 10.49
CA ILE A 15 -2.61 -0.55 10.38
C ILE A 15 -3.38 0.66 9.82
N ASN A 16 -4.20 0.44 8.78
CA ASN A 16 -5.07 1.47 8.23
C ASN A 16 -6.39 0.85 7.74
N SER A 17 -7.48 1.60 7.88
CA SER A 17 -8.76 1.29 7.26
C SER A 17 -8.71 1.73 5.80
N ARG A 18 -8.98 0.81 4.87
CA ARG A 18 -8.89 0.96 3.39
C ARG A 18 -7.54 0.65 2.74
N GLY A 19 -6.52 0.29 3.51
CA GLY A 19 -5.29 -0.39 3.05
C GLY A 19 -4.32 0.40 2.14
N ASN A 20 -4.79 1.43 1.43
CA ASN A 20 -4.02 2.19 0.46
C ASN A 20 -2.82 2.94 1.10
N ILE A 21 -3.01 3.52 2.29
CA ILE A 21 -1.94 4.23 3.01
C ILE A 21 -0.88 3.26 3.55
N VAL A 22 -1.29 2.11 4.10
CA VAL A 22 -0.36 1.07 4.57
C VAL A 22 0.49 0.54 3.41
N HIS A 23 -0.11 0.33 2.24
CA HIS A 23 0.60 -0.05 1.03
C HIS A 23 1.72 0.94 0.69
N ASN A 24 1.37 2.22 0.61
CA ASN A 24 2.29 3.27 0.20
C ASN A 24 3.44 3.44 1.20
N ILE A 25 3.16 3.32 2.51
CA ILE A 25 4.20 3.31 3.55
C ILE A 25 5.12 2.10 3.40
N ALA A 26 4.56 0.89 3.25
CA ALA A 26 5.37 -0.32 3.11
C ALA A 26 6.26 -0.29 1.85
N ARG A 27 5.77 0.30 0.75
CA ARG A 27 6.57 0.54 -0.46
C ARG A 27 7.69 1.54 -0.19
N HIS A 28 7.37 2.68 0.40
CA HIS A 28 8.35 3.72 0.67
C HIS A 28 9.49 3.22 1.57
N VAL A 29 9.18 2.42 2.59
CA VAL A 29 10.20 1.82 3.47
C VAL A 29 11.05 0.75 2.77
N GLY A 30 10.54 0.18 1.68
CA GLY A 30 11.30 -0.72 0.82
C GLY A 30 12.45 -0.03 0.07
N THR A 31 12.27 1.25 -0.27
CA THR A 31 13.24 2.05 -1.02
C THR A 31 14.04 3.01 -0.14
N GLU A 32 13.42 3.54 0.91
CA GLU A 32 13.99 4.54 1.81
C GLU A 32 13.86 4.07 3.27
N PRO A 33 14.97 3.86 3.99
CA PRO A 33 14.91 3.38 5.37
C PRO A 33 14.30 4.44 6.30
N LEU A 34 13.55 3.98 7.31
CA LEU A 34 12.99 4.86 8.32
C LEU A 34 14.08 5.45 9.23
N PRO A 35 13.86 6.66 9.79
CA PRO A 35 14.73 7.20 10.82
C PRO A 35 14.89 6.25 12.02
N CYS A 36 16.02 6.35 12.70
CA CYS A 36 16.31 5.60 13.93
C CYS A 36 16.31 4.07 13.76
N ASP A 37 16.66 3.57 12.57
CA ASP A 37 16.78 2.14 12.23
C ASP A 37 15.51 1.32 12.53
N VAL A 38 14.34 1.97 12.46
CA VAL A 38 13.05 1.32 12.65
C VAL A 38 12.78 0.39 11.47
N LYS A 39 12.39 -0.85 11.77
CA LYS A 39 11.97 -1.84 10.76
C LYS A 39 10.48 -2.09 10.86
N ILE A 40 9.79 -2.12 9.72
CA ILE A 40 8.39 -2.57 9.69
C ILE A 40 8.41 -4.10 9.77
N LEU A 41 7.86 -4.65 10.86
CA LEU A 41 7.79 -6.10 11.03
C LEU A 41 6.73 -6.71 10.10
N GLY A 42 5.60 -6.02 9.97
CA GLY A 42 4.50 -6.43 9.12
C GLY A 42 3.49 -5.32 8.91
N ALA A 43 2.50 -5.59 8.08
CA ALA A 43 1.42 -4.68 7.72
C ALA A 43 0.07 -5.39 7.77
N ILE A 44 -0.97 -4.69 8.26
CA ILE A 44 -2.35 -5.19 8.24
C ILE A 44 -3.19 -4.30 7.33
N PHE A 45 -3.79 -4.90 6.32
CA PHE A 45 -4.67 -4.27 5.36
C PHE A 45 -6.11 -4.65 5.72
N SER A 46 -6.85 -3.73 6.34
CA SER A 46 -8.26 -3.92 6.64
C SER A 46 -9.11 -3.25 5.56
N HIS A 47 -9.92 -4.06 4.88
CA HIS A 47 -10.77 -3.70 3.74
C HIS A 47 -10.00 -2.95 2.65
N PRO A 48 -8.86 -3.46 2.14
CA PRO A 48 -8.11 -2.77 1.11
C PRO A 48 -8.99 -2.59 -0.13
N TYR A 49 -9.15 -1.34 -0.56
CA TYR A 49 -9.81 -1.03 -1.82
C TYR A 49 -8.74 -0.52 -2.79
N PHE A 50 -8.50 -1.32 -3.82
CA PHE A 50 -7.74 -0.93 -4.98
C PHE A 50 -8.73 -0.64 -6.11
N CYS A 51 -8.48 0.41 -6.87
CA CYS A 51 -9.26 0.74 -8.05
C CYS A 51 -8.33 0.73 -9.27
N SER A 52 -8.92 0.43 -10.41
CA SER A 52 -8.26 0.23 -11.70
C SER A 52 -9.17 0.80 -12.77
N SER A 53 -8.61 1.31 -13.87
CA SER A 53 -9.42 1.76 -15.01
C SER A 53 -10.17 0.62 -15.68
N GLU A 54 -9.64 -0.59 -15.58
CA GLU A 54 -10.23 -1.82 -16.09
C GLU A 54 -10.96 -2.58 -14.98
N PRO A 55 -12.19 -3.04 -15.22
CA PRO A 55 -12.93 -3.85 -14.26
C PRO A 55 -12.27 -5.23 -14.11
N ILE A 56 -12.23 -5.75 -12.89
CA ILE A 56 -11.73 -7.09 -12.61
C ILE A 56 -12.86 -8.08 -12.32
N ARG A 57 -12.75 -9.28 -12.92
CA ARG A 57 -13.62 -10.43 -12.68
C ARG A 57 -15.11 -10.13 -12.88
N SER A 58 -15.84 -9.90 -11.80
CA SER A 58 -17.30 -9.76 -11.76
C SER A 58 -17.74 -8.32 -11.48
N GLU A 59 -16.80 -7.37 -11.55
CA GLU A 59 -17.11 -5.95 -11.54
C GLU A 59 -17.93 -5.55 -12.77
N ALA A 60 -18.81 -4.57 -12.59
CA ALA A 60 -19.66 -4.08 -13.66
C ALA A 60 -18.82 -3.30 -14.67
N VAL A 61 -18.86 -3.70 -15.95
CA VAL A 61 -18.17 -2.99 -17.03
C VAL A 61 -18.80 -1.62 -17.27
N THR A 62 -20.13 -1.57 -17.32
CA THR A 62 -20.88 -0.32 -17.39
C THR A 62 -20.93 0.32 -16.02
N GLY A 63 -20.56 1.60 -15.90
CA GLY A 63 -20.59 2.28 -14.61
C GLY A 63 -19.28 2.20 -13.82
N HIS A 64 -18.27 1.45 -14.28
CA HIS A 64 -17.04 1.16 -13.51
C HIS A 64 -16.33 2.41 -13.01
N LYS A 65 -16.14 3.39 -13.89
CA LYS A 65 -15.52 4.68 -13.54
C LYS A 65 -16.41 5.57 -12.68
N GLN A 66 -17.72 5.29 -12.64
CA GLN A 66 -18.68 5.99 -11.77
C GLN A 66 -18.79 5.34 -10.38
N HIS A 67 -18.03 4.27 -10.12
CA HIS A 67 -17.95 3.69 -8.78
C HIS A 67 -17.40 4.72 -7.79
N LEU A 68 -17.97 4.75 -6.58
CA LEU A 68 -17.68 5.76 -5.56
C LEU A 68 -16.17 5.93 -5.32
N PHE A 69 -15.41 4.84 -5.29
CA PHE A 69 -13.97 4.90 -5.03
C PHE A 69 -13.16 5.49 -6.18
N CYS A 70 -13.56 5.28 -7.43
CA CYS A 70 -12.94 5.93 -8.58
C CYS A 70 -13.17 7.44 -8.53
N LEU A 71 -14.41 7.87 -8.22
CA LEU A 71 -14.75 9.28 -8.08
C LEU A 71 -14.02 9.95 -6.90
N VAL A 72 -13.92 9.26 -5.76
CA VAL A 72 -13.17 9.76 -4.59
C VAL A 72 -11.69 9.91 -4.92
N TRP A 73 -11.09 8.97 -5.67
CA TRP A 73 -9.69 9.09 -6.09
C TRP A 73 -9.47 10.32 -6.97
N ASP A 74 -10.29 10.49 -8.01
CA ASP A 74 -10.20 11.64 -8.91
C ASP A 74 -10.42 12.97 -8.16
N PHE A 75 -11.22 12.98 -7.10
CA PHE A 75 -11.39 14.14 -6.23
C PHE A 75 -10.16 14.42 -5.34
N VAL A 76 -9.58 13.39 -4.73
CA VAL A 76 -8.46 13.52 -3.78
C VAL A 76 -7.14 13.81 -4.49
N TYR A 77 -6.94 13.28 -5.70
CA TYR A 77 -5.72 13.49 -6.47
C TYR A 77 -6.00 13.68 -7.99
N PRO A 78 -6.64 14.80 -8.38
CA PRO A 78 -7.11 15.03 -9.75
C PRO A 78 -5.98 15.11 -10.79
N SER A 79 -4.77 15.45 -10.37
CA SER A 79 -3.58 15.54 -11.23
C SER A 79 -2.66 14.32 -11.13
N ALA A 80 -3.13 13.21 -10.55
CA ALA A 80 -2.35 11.99 -10.42
C ALA A 80 -1.83 11.52 -11.79
N PRO A 81 -0.51 11.35 -11.97
CA PRO A 81 0.01 10.71 -13.18
C PRO A 81 -0.60 9.31 -13.34
N GLY A 82 -1.14 9.00 -14.52
CA GLY A 82 -1.85 7.74 -14.75
C GLY A 82 -3.28 7.69 -14.20
N GLY A 83 -3.79 8.76 -13.58
CA GLY A 83 -5.17 8.85 -13.09
C GLY A 83 -5.50 7.74 -12.08
N ILE A 84 -6.60 7.02 -12.33
CA ILE A 84 -7.03 5.87 -11.50
C ILE A 84 -6.07 4.68 -11.56
N ASP A 85 -5.15 4.64 -12.54
CA ASP A 85 -4.09 3.62 -12.62
C ASP A 85 -2.77 4.12 -12.00
N ASN A 86 -2.81 5.20 -11.23
CA ASN A 86 -1.65 5.62 -10.46
C ASN A 86 -1.22 4.50 -9.49
N PRO A 87 0.08 4.17 -9.39
CA PRO A 87 0.60 3.15 -8.46
C PRO A 87 0.16 3.29 -6.99
N MET A 88 -0.21 4.50 -6.58
CA MET A 88 -0.71 4.77 -5.23
C MET A 88 -2.09 4.14 -4.98
N VAL A 89 -2.90 3.90 -6.01
CA VAL A 89 -4.24 3.30 -5.90
C VAL A 89 -4.38 1.98 -6.67
N ASN A 90 -3.68 1.83 -7.79
CA ASN A 90 -3.61 0.60 -8.57
C ASN A 90 -2.22 -0.01 -8.45
N THR A 91 -2.06 -1.00 -7.56
CA THR A 91 -0.76 -1.64 -7.31
C THR A 91 -0.33 -2.62 -8.38
N PHE A 92 -1.18 -2.83 -9.40
CA PHE A 92 -0.93 -3.72 -10.54
C PHE A 92 -0.88 -2.95 -11.87
N ALA A 93 -0.89 -1.62 -11.83
CA ALA A 93 -0.76 -0.80 -13.02
C ALA A 93 0.60 -1.01 -13.72
N PRO A 94 0.69 -0.82 -15.04
CA PRO A 94 1.96 -0.86 -15.74
C PRO A 94 2.99 0.09 -15.11
N GLY A 95 4.18 -0.43 -14.80
CA GLY A 95 5.26 0.34 -14.19
C GLY A 95 5.23 0.38 -12.65
N THR A 96 4.28 -0.30 -11.99
CA THR A 96 4.34 -0.49 -10.54
C THR A 96 5.51 -1.40 -10.16
N PRO A 97 6.32 -1.02 -9.15
CA PRO A 97 7.33 -1.92 -8.59
C PRO A 97 6.70 -3.22 -8.09
N SER A 98 7.45 -4.32 -8.20
CA SER A 98 7.05 -5.61 -7.66
C SER A 98 6.83 -5.53 -6.14
N LEU A 99 5.93 -6.38 -5.63
CA LEU A 99 5.61 -6.45 -4.20
C LEU A 99 6.73 -7.12 -3.39
N ASP A 100 7.73 -7.71 -4.03
CA ASP A 100 8.94 -8.25 -3.39
C ASP A 100 9.77 -7.16 -2.69
N GLY A 101 9.68 -5.91 -3.15
CA GLY A 101 10.37 -4.76 -2.60
C GLY A 101 9.69 -4.12 -1.40
N LEU A 102 8.62 -4.70 -0.84
CA LEU A 102 7.97 -4.12 0.34
C LEU A 102 8.89 -4.19 1.55
N GLY A 103 9.04 -3.07 2.27
CA GLY A 103 9.87 -2.95 3.48
C GLY A 103 9.31 -3.69 4.70
N CYS A 104 8.42 -4.66 4.52
CA CYS A 104 7.79 -5.45 5.57
C CYS A 104 7.87 -6.96 5.28
N SER A 105 8.06 -7.76 6.32
CA SER A 105 8.28 -9.22 6.17
C SER A 105 6.99 -10.05 6.13
N LYS A 106 5.86 -9.46 6.53
CA LYS A 106 4.58 -10.14 6.69
C LYS A 106 3.42 -9.20 6.38
N ILE A 107 2.41 -9.71 5.69
CA ILE A 107 1.19 -8.96 5.38
C ILE A 107 -0.01 -9.80 5.81
N ILE A 108 -0.95 -9.18 6.51
CA ILE A 108 -2.27 -9.74 6.78
C ILE A 108 -3.28 -8.91 6.00
N VAL A 109 -4.17 -9.58 5.27
CA VAL A 109 -5.27 -8.95 4.54
C VAL A 109 -6.59 -9.42 5.15
N CYS A 110 -7.41 -8.46 5.59
CA CYS A 110 -8.75 -8.69 6.11
C CYS A 110 -9.73 -8.00 5.16
N GLY A 111 -10.63 -8.78 4.54
CA GLY A 111 -11.65 -8.29 3.61
C GLY A 111 -13.00 -8.11 4.27
#